data_AF-A0A3D4V2L7-F1
#
_entry.id   AF-A0A3D4V2L7-F1
#
_cell.length_a   1.000
_cell.length_b   1.000
_cell.length_c   1.000
_cell.angle_alpha   90.00
_cell.angle_beta   90.00
_cell.angle_gamma   90.00
#
_symmetry.space_group_name_H-M   'P 1'
#
loop_
_entity.id
_entity.type
_entity.pdbx_description
1 polymer ?
#
loop_
_entity_poly.entity_id
_entity_poly.type
_entity_poly.pdbx_seq_one_letter_code
_entity_poly.pdbx_strand_id
1 'polypeptide(L)'
;MPSAIPKNDLIDVQSQIEEYFLENDARILKNPLQVEGLYPLVKKYLVPFACSYYGCVPTISYIKIINSAVANAAKDTQFFHRDPGSYRLLKSIIYLNSVDSHGGPFVYIKKSHTENLKGKSGRERISDDIVVSQYGDSVKEVVGHAGHLTFFDAKGLHKGKLPEKSDR
;
A
#
# COMPACT_ATOMS: atom_id res chain seq x y z
N MET A 1 -11.52 7.42 41.87
CA MET A 1 -11.35 6.14 41.16
C MET A 1 -11.75 6.36 39.71
N PRO A 2 -10.87 6.20 38.70
CA PRO A 2 -11.31 6.25 37.32
C PRO A 2 -12.21 5.04 37.03
N SER A 3 -13.40 5.31 36.50
CA SER A 3 -14.40 4.31 36.11
C SER A 3 -13.85 3.39 35.02
N ALA A 4 -14.14 2.09 35.13
CA ALA A 4 -13.78 1.08 34.13
C ALA A 4 -14.20 1.50 32.72
N ILE A 5 -13.30 1.31 31.76
CA ILE A 5 -13.56 1.47 30.32
C ILE A 5 -14.71 0.51 29.95
N PRO A 6 -15.75 0.94 29.22
CA PRO A 6 -16.86 0.07 28.82
C PRO A 6 -16.35 -1.15 28.03
N LYS A 7 -16.95 -2.32 28.29
CA LYS A 7 -16.77 -3.51 27.45
C LYS A 7 -17.15 -3.12 26.02
N ASN A 8 -16.19 -3.20 25.09
CA ASN A 8 -16.37 -2.86 23.69
C ASN A 8 -17.62 -3.57 23.10
N ASP A 9 -18.58 -2.81 22.58
CA ASP A 9 -19.73 -3.27 21.78
C ASP A 9 -19.31 -3.69 20.35
N LEU A 10 -18.10 -4.23 20.18
CA LEU A 10 -17.66 -4.73 18.90
C LEU A 10 -18.39 -6.05 18.61
N ILE A 11 -19.17 -6.05 17.53
CA ILE A 11 -19.80 -7.23 16.94
C ILE A 11 -18.79 -8.38 16.90
N ASP A 12 -19.21 -9.60 17.22
CA ASP A 12 -18.39 -10.79 17.16
C ASP A 12 -18.03 -11.12 15.70
N VAL A 13 -16.93 -10.51 15.24
CA VAL A 13 -16.35 -10.68 13.90
C VAL A 13 -16.04 -12.16 13.63
N GLN A 14 -15.86 -12.96 14.68
CA GLN A 14 -15.50 -14.36 14.57
C GLN A 14 -16.65 -15.21 14.03
N SER A 15 -17.88 -15.00 14.52
CA SER A 15 -19.05 -15.80 14.10
C SER A 15 -19.47 -15.52 12.66
N GLN A 16 -19.34 -14.27 12.20
CA GLN A 16 -19.69 -13.88 10.83
C GLN A 16 -18.72 -14.42 9.79
N ILE A 17 -17.45 -14.57 10.15
CA ILE A 17 -16.43 -15.17 9.27
C ILE A 17 -16.68 -16.68 9.14
N GLU A 18 -17.03 -17.37 10.23
CA GLU A 18 -17.27 -18.81 10.22
C GLU A 18 -18.49 -19.21 9.36
N GLU A 19 -19.59 -18.45 9.43
CA GLU A 19 -20.80 -18.67 8.62
C GLU A 19 -20.52 -18.52 7.11
N TYR A 20 -19.76 -17.49 6.73
CA TYR A 20 -19.39 -17.22 5.33
C TYR A 20 -18.54 -18.34 4.68
N PHE A 21 -17.66 -18.97 5.46
CA PHE A 21 -16.75 -20.01 4.96
C PHE A 21 -17.37 -21.41 4.90
N LEU A 22 -18.42 -21.67 5.69
CA LEU A 22 -19.12 -22.96 5.68
C LEU A 22 -20.10 -23.10 4.52
N GLU A 23 -20.63 -21.99 3.97
CA GLU A 23 -21.68 -22.00 2.95
C GLU A 23 -21.21 -21.92 1.48
N ASN A 24 -19.92 -21.70 1.19
CA ASN A 24 -19.44 -21.48 -0.18
C ASN A 24 -18.41 -22.52 -0.66
N ASP A 25 -18.80 -23.34 -1.65
CA ASP A 25 -17.98 -24.32 -2.37
C ASP A 25 -17.72 -23.90 -3.85
N ALA A 26 -16.66 -24.43 -4.46
CA ALA A 26 -16.17 -24.29 -5.86
C ALA A 26 -15.33 -23.04 -6.29
N ARG A 27 -14.96 -22.11 -5.40
CA ARG A 27 -13.93 -21.05 -5.66
C ARG A 27 -12.68 -21.17 -4.77
N ILE A 28 -12.49 -22.33 -4.16
CA ILE A 28 -11.54 -22.55 -3.07
C ILE A 28 -10.15 -22.86 -3.64
N LEU A 29 -9.20 -21.93 -3.48
CA LEU A 29 -7.79 -22.28 -3.42
C LEU A 29 -7.53 -22.90 -2.03
N LYS A 30 -7.06 -24.15 -1.98
CA LYS A 30 -6.51 -24.72 -0.76
C LYS A 30 -5.11 -24.15 -0.56
N ASN A 31 -4.90 -23.44 0.55
CA ASN A 31 -3.61 -22.88 0.97
C ASN A 31 -2.92 -21.87 0.01
N PRO A 32 -3.61 -20.93 -0.66
CA PRO A 32 -2.95 -19.99 -1.58
C PRO A 32 -1.98 -19.03 -0.88
N LEU A 33 -2.02 -18.98 0.45
CA LEU A 33 -1.18 -18.15 1.30
C LEU A 33 -0.18 -18.97 2.13
N GLN A 34 0.07 -20.25 1.81
CA GLN A 34 1.19 -21.02 2.38
C GLN A 34 2.56 -20.53 1.87
N VAL A 35 2.72 -19.22 1.77
CA VAL A 35 4.05 -18.59 1.77
C VAL A 35 4.46 -18.54 3.23
N GLU A 36 5.50 -19.30 3.56
CA GLU A 36 6.07 -19.31 4.90
C GLU A 36 6.33 -17.87 5.37
N GLY A 37 5.82 -17.52 6.56
CA GLY A 37 5.99 -16.20 7.15
C GLY A 37 4.99 -15.11 6.69
N LEU A 38 4.21 -15.29 5.62
CA LEU A 38 3.26 -14.27 5.15
C LEU A 38 2.13 -14.01 6.16
N TYR A 39 1.48 -15.06 6.65
CA TYR A 39 0.43 -14.90 7.67
C TYR A 39 0.96 -14.24 8.96
N PRO A 40 2.10 -14.70 9.55
CA PRO A 40 2.74 -14.00 10.67
C PRO A 40 3.06 -12.53 10.37
N LEU A 41 3.58 -12.20 9.18
CA LEU A 41 3.90 -10.84 8.78
C LEU A 41 2.64 -9.94 8.78
N VAL A 42 1.58 -10.43 8.14
CA VAL A 42 0.29 -9.74 8.06
C VAL A 42 -0.29 -9.51 9.45
N LYS A 43 -0.39 -10.58 10.25
CA LYS A 43 -1.00 -10.56 11.59
C LYS A 43 -0.22 -9.68 12.57
N LYS A 44 1.11 -9.75 12.54
CA LYS A 44 1.97 -9.10 13.55
C LYS A 44 2.32 -7.66 13.22
N TYR A 45 2.50 -7.32 11.93
CA TYR A 45 3.01 -6.00 11.54
C TYR A 45 2.02 -5.18 10.72
N LEU A 46 1.33 -5.79 9.75
CA LEU A 46 0.48 -5.03 8.82
C LEU A 46 -0.86 -4.61 9.43
N VAL A 47 -1.62 -5.59 9.97
CA VAL A 47 -2.95 -5.32 10.53
C VAL A 47 -2.89 -4.36 11.73
N PRO A 48 -2.00 -4.53 12.72
CA PRO A 48 -1.94 -3.60 13.86
C PRO A 48 -1.61 -2.16 13.46
N PHE A 49 -0.69 -1.97 12.50
CA PHE A 49 -0.37 -0.64 11.99
C PHE A 49 -1.58 0.00 11.30
N ALA A 50 -2.26 -0.73 10.43
CA ALA A 50 -3.45 -0.25 9.73
C ALA A 50 -4.61 0.09 10.70
N CYS A 51 -4.83 -0.75 11.72
CA CYS A 51 -5.77 -0.47 12.79
C CYS A 51 -5.43 0.83 13.53
N SER A 52 -4.16 1.02 13.88
CA SER A 52 -3.68 2.24 14.56
C SER A 52 -3.85 3.48 13.67
N TYR A 53 -3.50 3.37 12.39
CA TYR A 53 -3.55 4.50 11.45
C TYR A 53 -4.96 5.01 11.17
N TYR A 54 -5.95 4.12 11.02
CA TYR A 54 -7.33 4.50 10.69
C TYR A 54 -8.33 4.40 11.84
N GLY A 55 -7.95 3.82 12.98
CA GLY A 55 -8.83 3.58 14.11
C GLY A 55 -9.94 2.56 13.82
N CYS A 56 -9.74 1.65 12.87
CA CYS A 56 -10.73 0.63 12.49
C CYS A 56 -10.07 -0.67 12.02
N VAL A 57 -10.81 -1.78 12.02
CA VAL A 57 -10.33 -3.06 11.47
C VAL A 57 -10.23 -2.96 9.94
N PRO A 58 -9.05 -3.22 9.34
CA PRO A 58 -8.88 -3.14 7.89
C PRO A 58 -9.35 -4.42 7.19
N THR A 59 -9.72 -4.29 5.92
CA THR A 59 -9.85 -5.42 4.99
C THR A 59 -8.63 -5.45 4.07
N ILE A 60 -8.00 -6.62 3.94
CA ILE A 60 -6.93 -6.82 2.95
C ILE A 60 -7.60 -7.08 1.60
N SER A 61 -7.53 -6.10 0.70
CA SER A 61 -8.19 -6.20 -0.62
C SER A 61 -7.44 -7.12 -1.58
N TYR A 62 -6.10 -7.07 -1.58
CA TYR A 62 -5.25 -7.92 -2.41
C TYR A 62 -3.80 -7.88 -1.92
N ILE A 63 -3.02 -8.87 -2.37
CA ILE A 63 -1.56 -8.90 -2.27
C ILE A 63 -1.04 -9.17 -3.69
N LYS A 64 0.01 -8.47 -4.10
CA LYS A 64 0.66 -8.69 -5.40
C LYS A 64 2.17 -8.63 -5.27
N ILE A 65 2.85 -9.40 -6.11
CA ILE A 65 4.28 -9.33 -6.34
C ILE A 65 4.48 -8.66 -7.70
N ILE A 66 5.38 -7.69 -7.77
CA ILE A 66 5.68 -6.94 -8.99
C ILE A 66 7.15 -7.14 -9.31
N ASN A 67 7.44 -7.58 -10.53
CA ASN A 67 8.76 -7.44 -11.14
C ASN A 67 8.79 -6.13 -11.94
N SER A 68 9.75 -5.26 -11.65
CA SER A 68 10.00 -4.00 -12.34
C SER A 68 11.14 -4.20 -13.31
N ALA A 69 10.83 -4.17 -14.61
CA ALA A 69 11.83 -4.32 -15.66
C ALA A 69 12.42 -2.97 -16.08
N VAL A 70 13.66 -2.99 -16.57
CA VAL A 70 14.26 -1.84 -17.26
C VAL A 70 13.45 -1.55 -18.52
N ALA A 71 13.15 -0.28 -18.75
CA ALA A 71 12.37 0.14 -19.91
C ALA A 71 12.79 1.53 -20.40
N ASN A 72 12.58 1.76 -21.70
CA ASN A 72 12.93 3.04 -22.33
C ASN A 72 11.97 4.19 -22.01
N ALA A 73 10.77 3.88 -21.49
CA ALA A 73 9.75 4.89 -21.21
C ALA A 73 8.82 4.47 -20.08
N ALA A 74 8.48 5.44 -19.22
CA ALA A 74 7.52 5.28 -18.14
C ALA A 74 6.11 4.97 -18.68
N LYS A 75 5.37 4.11 -17.97
CA LYS A 75 3.99 3.75 -18.29
C LYS A 75 3.16 3.68 -17.02
N ASP A 76 1.92 4.13 -17.13
CA ASP A 76 0.88 3.98 -16.11
C ASP A 76 1.35 4.33 -14.69
N THR A 77 1.52 3.36 -13.80
CA THR A 77 1.94 3.55 -12.39
C THR A 77 3.35 4.13 -12.20
N GLN A 78 4.11 4.26 -13.28
CA GLN A 78 5.41 4.94 -13.33
C GLN A 78 5.29 6.46 -13.50
N PHE A 79 4.08 6.98 -13.69
CA PHE A 79 3.76 8.40 -13.54
C PHE A 79 3.16 8.64 -12.15
N PHE A 80 3.28 9.86 -11.62
CA PHE A 80 2.67 10.20 -10.34
C PHE A 80 1.14 10.14 -10.43
N HIS A 81 0.53 9.46 -9.47
CA HIS A 81 -0.91 9.25 -9.41
C HIS A 81 -1.38 9.04 -7.96
N ARG A 82 -2.70 9.02 -7.77
CA ARG A 82 -3.35 8.47 -6.58
C ARG A 82 -4.01 7.15 -6.97
N ASP A 83 -4.04 6.22 -6.04
CA ASP A 83 -4.75 4.97 -6.29
C ASP A 83 -6.25 5.18 -6.15
N PRO A 84 -7.06 4.71 -7.11
CA PRO A 84 -8.51 4.61 -6.92
C PRO A 84 -8.84 3.43 -6.00
N GLY A 85 -10.06 3.42 -5.46
CA GLY A 85 -10.66 2.20 -4.89
C GLY A 85 -11.26 2.35 -3.50
N SER A 86 -10.89 3.36 -2.71
CA SER A 86 -11.52 3.62 -1.41
C SER A 86 -11.26 5.04 -0.91
N TYR A 87 -12.11 5.53 0.00
CA TYR A 87 -11.93 6.79 0.72
C TYR A 87 -10.83 6.73 1.79
N ARG A 88 -10.51 5.52 2.28
CA ARG A 88 -9.40 5.18 3.18
C ARG A 88 -8.65 4.01 2.55
N LEU A 89 -7.46 4.26 2.03
CA LEU A 89 -6.66 3.27 1.34
C LEU A 89 -5.22 3.36 1.83
N LEU A 90 -4.84 2.45 2.72
CA LEU A 90 -3.46 2.29 3.15
C LEU A 90 -2.85 1.13 2.36
N LYS A 91 -1.66 1.35 1.83
CA LYS A 91 -0.88 0.30 1.16
C LYS A 91 0.45 0.13 1.87
N SER A 92 1.03 -1.05 1.69
CA SER A 92 2.37 -1.36 2.12
C SER A 92 3.17 -1.98 0.99
N ILE A 93 4.42 -1.57 0.83
CA ILE A 93 5.38 -2.17 -0.10
C ILE A 93 6.49 -2.80 0.71
N ILE A 94 6.87 -4.03 0.33
CA ILE A 94 8.04 -4.72 0.86
C ILE A 94 8.99 -4.90 -0.31
N TYR A 95 10.23 -4.46 -0.14
CA TYR A 95 11.27 -4.74 -1.12
C TYR A 95 11.77 -6.17 -0.97
N LEU A 96 11.70 -6.95 -2.05
CA LEU A 96 12.26 -8.30 -2.12
C LEU A 96 13.74 -8.29 -2.53
N ASN A 97 14.21 -7.16 -3.06
CA ASN A 97 15.59 -6.88 -3.47
C ASN A 97 16.02 -5.55 -2.85
N SER A 98 17.32 -5.34 -2.60
CA SER A 98 17.79 -4.01 -2.20
C SER A 98 17.61 -3.01 -3.35
N VAL A 99 17.06 -1.84 -3.06
CA VAL A 99 16.74 -0.79 -4.04
C VAL A 99 17.41 0.53 -3.62
N ASP A 100 18.27 1.04 -4.49
CA ASP A 100 18.86 2.38 -4.38
C ASP A 100 18.10 3.40 -5.26
N SER A 101 18.63 4.60 -5.44
CA SER A 101 18.00 5.66 -6.26
C SER A 101 17.90 5.34 -7.75
N HIS A 102 18.71 4.41 -8.26
CA HIS A 102 18.77 3.99 -9.66
C HIS A 102 18.06 2.64 -9.90
N GLY A 103 17.78 1.90 -8.83
CA GLY A 103 17.04 0.64 -8.83
C GLY A 103 15.54 0.80 -9.02
N GLY A 104 15.05 1.97 -9.41
CA GLY A 104 13.62 2.23 -9.58
C GLY A 104 12.83 2.23 -8.27
N PRO A 105 13.18 3.05 -7.27
CA PRO A 105 12.50 3.11 -5.99
C PRO A 105 11.03 3.54 -6.13
N PHE A 106 10.23 3.18 -5.13
CA PHE A 106 8.94 3.83 -4.88
C PHE A 106 9.18 5.31 -4.54
N VAL A 107 8.35 6.20 -5.08
CA VAL A 107 8.45 7.64 -4.85
C VAL A 107 7.13 8.14 -4.32
N TYR A 108 7.18 8.94 -3.25
CA TYR A 108 6.00 9.49 -2.59
C TYR A 108 6.16 10.99 -2.35
N ILE A 109 5.10 11.75 -2.57
CA ILE A 109 5.07 13.18 -2.24
C ILE A 109 4.56 13.35 -0.82
N LYS A 110 5.45 13.80 0.08
CA LYS A 110 5.15 13.98 1.51
C LYS A 110 3.91 14.87 1.71
N LYS A 111 3.01 14.45 2.60
CA LYS A 111 1.73 15.14 2.95
C LYS A 111 0.71 15.28 1.81
N SER A 112 0.99 14.83 0.59
CA SER A 112 0.05 14.95 -0.52
C SER A 112 -1.28 14.20 -0.32
N HIS A 113 -1.38 13.25 0.61
CA HIS A 113 -2.65 12.56 0.94
C HIS A 113 -3.67 13.46 1.64
N THR A 114 -3.23 14.54 2.30
CA THR A 114 -4.13 15.52 2.94
C THR A 114 -4.63 16.59 1.97
N GLU A 115 -4.04 16.66 0.78
CA GLU A 115 -4.38 17.70 -0.19
C GLU A 115 -5.72 17.43 -0.87
N ASN A 116 -6.55 18.46 -0.91
CA ASN A 116 -7.79 18.46 -1.66
C ASN A 116 -7.51 18.86 -3.10
N LEU A 117 -7.26 17.87 -3.97
CA LEU A 117 -7.11 18.09 -5.41
C LEU A 117 -8.49 18.26 -6.07
N LYS A 118 -9.18 19.35 -5.73
CA LYS A 118 -10.49 19.68 -6.32
C LYS A 118 -10.38 19.70 -7.86
N GLY A 119 -11.28 18.99 -8.53
CA GLY A 119 -11.31 18.91 -10.00
C GLY A 119 -10.34 17.91 -10.64
N LYS A 120 -9.52 17.21 -9.83
CA LYS A 120 -8.73 16.06 -10.28
C LYS A 120 -9.36 14.79 -9.72
N SER A 121 -9.62 13.83 -10.60
CA SER A 121 -10.15 12.51 -10.26
C SER A 121 -9.21 11.70 -9.36
N GLY A 122 -7.94 12.13 -9.23
CA GLY A 122 -6.86 11.38 -8.60
C GLY A 122 -6.31 10.28 -9.52
N ARG A 123 -6.97 10.03 -10.66
CA ARG A 123 -6.57 9.03 -11.65
C ARG A 123 -5.62 9.58 -12.70
N GLU A 124 -5.33 10.87 -12.66
CA GLU A 124 -4.40 11.51 -13.58
C GLU A 124 -3.01 10.86 -13.47
N ARG A 125 -2.30 10.83 -14.60
CA ARG A 125 -0.89 10.47 -14.67
C ARG A 125 -0.10 11.74 -14.85
N ILE A 126 0.65 12.11 -13.83
CA ILE A 126 1.37 13.39 -13.76
C ILE A 126 2.86 13.12 -14.04
N SER A 127 3.45 13.88 -14.95
CA SER A 127 4.87 13.79 -15.28
C SER A 127 5.75 14.35 -14.16
N ASP A 128 7.02 13.94 -14.19
CA ASP A 128 8.02 14.38 -13.21
C ASP A 128 8.22 15.89 -13.27
N ASP A 129 8.25 16.51 -14.46
CA ASP A 129 8.46 17.95 -14.62
C ASP A 129 7.40 18.79 -13.87
N ILE A 130 6.13 18.37 -13.94
CA ILE A 130 5.03 19.04 -13.25
C ILE A 130 5.16 18.84 -11.73
N VAL A 131 5.54 17.64 -11.30
CA VAL A 131 5.66 17.33 -9.87
C VAL A 131 6.85 18.04 -9.24
N VAL A 132 8.01 18.05 -9.90
CA VAL A 132 9.22 18.71 -9.38
C VAL A 132 9.00 20.21 -9.26
N SER A 133 8.39 20.84 -10.26
CA SER A 133 8.09 22.28 -10.20
C SER A 133 7.10 22.66 -9.10
N GLN A 134 6.14 21.78 -8.77
CA GLN A 134 5.12 22.06 -7.76
C GLN A 134 5.54 21.66 -6.34
N TYR A 135 6.23 20.53 -6.16
CA TYR A 135 6.43 19.90 -4.86
C TYR A 135 7.89 19.89 -4.38
N GLY A 136 8.86 20.07 -5.29
CA GLY A 136 10.29 20.16 -4.98
C GLY A 136 10.76 19.12 -3.97
N ASP A 137 11.30 19.59 -2.85
CA ASP A 137 11.86 18.74 -1.77
C ASP A 137 10.85 17.81 -1.09
N SER A 138 9.55 17.99 -1.31
CA SER A 138 8.52 17.08 -0.79
C SER A 138 8.47 15.75 -1.51
N VAL A 139 9.07 15.65 -2.71
CA VAL A 139 9.23 14.39 -3.44
C VAL A 139 10.30 13.55 -2.77
N LYS A 140 9.94 12.36 -2.30
CA LYS A 140 10.86 11.44 -1.59
C LYS A 140 10.92 10.10 -2.27
N GLU A 141 12.13 9.72 -2.69
CA GLU A 141 12.43 8.34 -3.08
C GLU A 141 12.58 7.48 -1.81
N VAL A 142 11.97 6.30 -1.82
CA VAL A 142 12.07 5.32 -0.75
C VAL A 142 13.07 4.27 -1.19
N VAL A 143 14.32 4.44 -0.78
CA VAL A 143 15.39 3.45 -0.97
C VAL A 143 15.46 2.53 0.25
N GLY A 144 15.93 1.29 0.07
CA GLY A 144 15.98 0.34 1.17
C GLY A 144 16.53 -1.02 0.80
N HIS A 145 16.96 -1.77 1.80
CA HIS A 145 17.42 -3.14 1.61
C HIS A 145 16.26 -4.12 1.42
N ALA A 146 16.55 -5.34 0.96
CA ALA A 146 15.57 -6.42 0.96
C ALA A 146 14.97 -6.61 2.36
N GLY A 147 13.64 -6.77 2.43
CA GLY A 147 12.85 -6.82 3.65
C GLY A 147 12.36 -5.47 4.17
N HIS A 148 12.81 -4.33 3.61
CA HIS A 148 12.31 -3.01 4.01
C HIS A 148 10.82 -2.88 3.68
N LEU A 149 10.01 -2.72 4.72
CA LEU A 149 8.56 -2.51 4.66
C LEU A 149 8.24 -1.02 4.81
N THR A 150 7.51 -0.45 3.86
CA THR A 150 7.03 0.93 3.89
C THR A 150 5.51 0.98 3.81
N PHE A 151 4.87 1.74 4.69
CA PHE A 151 3.44 2.07 4.60
C PHE A 151 3.24 3.44 3.96
N PHE A 152 2.16 3.59 3.19
CA PHE A 152 1.76 4.88 2.64
C PHE A 152 0.24 4.97 2.47
N ASP A 153 -0.33 6.16 2.71
CA ASP A 153 -1.69 6.47 2.32
C ASP A 153 -1.72 6.70 0.81
N ALA A 154 -2.45 5.85 0.10
CA ALA A 154 -2.50 5.80 -1.36
C ALA A 154 -3.35 6.93 -1.97
N LYS A 155 -3.99 7.76 -1.14
CA LYS A 155 -4.48 9.09 -1.54
C LYS A 155 -3.36 10.09 -1.73
N GLY A 156 -2.14 9.81 -1.27
CA GLY A 156 -0.98 10.62 -1.62
C GLY A 156 -0.55 10.37 -3.05
N LEU A 157 0.04 11.38 -3.67
CA LEU A 157 0.67 11.25 -4.98
C LEU A 157 1.94 10.39 -4.85
N HIS A 158 2.01 9.37 -5.68
CA HIS A 158 3.12 8.43 -5.68
C HIS A 158 3.32 7.78 -7.04
N LYS A 159 4.47 7.12 -7.21
CA LYS A 159 4.80 6.32 -8.39
C LYS A 159 5.83 5.24 -8.07
N GLY A 160 5.97 4.27 -8.97
CA GLY A 160 7.26 3.60 -9.13
C GLY A 160 8.18 4.45 -9.99
N LYS A 161 9.49 4.41 -9.75
CA LYS A 161 10.49 4.86 -10.73
C LYS A 161 10.96 3.65 -11.55
N LEU A 162 11.34 3.86 -12.80
CA LEU A 162 11.91 2.79 -13.62
C LEU A 162 13.31 2.45 -13.10
N PRO A 163 13.66 1.15 -13.03
CA PRO A 163 15.03 0.77 -12.82
C PRO A 163 15.88 1.10 -14.05
N GLU A 164 17.11 1.53 -13.82
CA GLU A 164 18.00 2.00 -14.89
C GLU A 164 18.93 0.90 -15.42
N LYS A 165 19.33 -0.05 -14.56
CA LYS A 165 20.40 -1.01 -14.86
C LYS A 165 19.95 -2.46 -14.92
N SER A 166 19.00 -2.87 -14.10
CA SER A 166 18.57 -4.27 -13.98
C SER A 166 17.13 -4.40 -13.51
N ASP A 167 16.46 -5.45 -13.97
CA ASP A 167 15.14 -5.85 -13.50
C ASP A 167 15.17 -6.23 -12.00
N ARG A 168 14.04 -6.11 -11.30
CA ARG A 168 13.95 -6.42 -9.86
C ARG A 168 12.57 -6.74 -9.33
#